data_AF-A0AAJ6QXR5-F1
#
_entry.id   AF-A0AAJ6QXR5-F1
#
_cell.length_a   1.000
_cell.length_b   1.000
_cell.length_c   1.000
_cell.angle_alpha   90.00
_cell.angle_beta   90.00
_cell.angle_gamma   90.00
#
_symmetry.space_group_name_H-M   'P 1'
#
loop_
_entity.id
_entity.type
_entity.pdbx_description
1 polymer ?
#
loop_
_entity_poly.entity_id
_entity_poly.type
_entity_poly.pdbx_seq_one_letter_code
_entity_poly.pdbx_strand_id
1 'polypeptide(L)'
;MKIFFAVALTILVCEVSADTASGDHTSDDSKFGKWRSCLASKLPADKQKVHEDCFKKPGGTDMSKFRRGLSCVLDSYGVVKDHKIDQAKMASTATSITSPELKKAFTECPKDDKNVSEDRTIKCVIDNLETTCKLST
;
A
#
# COMPACT_ATOMS: atom_id res chain seq x y z
N MET A 1 51.43 -8.48 45.94
CA MET A 1 52.24 -7.80 44.92
C MET A 1 51.83 -8.34 43.56
N LYS A 2 51.36 -7.46 42.67
CA LYS A 2 51.02 -7.65 41.24
C LYS A 2 49.78 -8.50 40.88
N ILE A 3 48.68 -7.76 40.74
CA ILE A 3 47.49 -8.00 39.93
C ILE A 3 47.87 -8.20 38.46
N PHE A 4 47.21 -9.11 37.74
CA PHE A 4 46.79 -8.90 36.34
C PHE A 4 45.50 -9.69 36.06
N PHE A 5 44.37 -8.98 36.07
CA PHE A 5 43.11 -9.38 35.45
C PHE A 5 43.26 -9.24 33.93
N ALA A 6 42.86 -10.26 33.16
CA ALA A 6 42.66 -10.13 31.71
C ALA A 6 41.27 -10.68 31.36
N VAL A 7 40.29 -9.79 31.42
CA VAL A 7 38.94 -10.00 30.88
C VAL A 7 39.02 -9.73 29.38
N ALA A 8 38.97 -10.78 28.56
CA ALA A 8 38.82 -10.63 27.11
C ALA A 8 37.32 -10.50 26.80
N LEU A 9 36.83 -9.25 26.80
CA LEU A 9 35.49 -8.88 26.38
C LEU A 9 35.51 -8.74 24.85
N THR A 10 35.19 -9.81 24.11
CA THR A 10 34.97 -9.73 22.66
C THR A 10 33.58 -9.15 22.40
N ILE A 11 33.53 -7.85 22.14
CA ILE A 11 32.34 -7.15 21.68
C ILE A 11 32.12 -7.57 20.22
N LEU A 12 31.17 -8.48 19.99
CA LEU A 12 30.63 -8.74 18.67
C LEU A 12 29.73 -7.53 18.34
N VAL A 13 30.28 -6.55 17.62
CA VAL A 13 29.52 -5.40 17.13
C VAL A 13 28.51 -5.93 16.12
N CYS A 14 27.22 -5.86 16.46
CA CYS A 14 26.13 -6.00 15.51
C CYS A 14 26.29 -4.95 14.42
N GLU A 15 26.72 -5.37 13.22
CA GLU A 15 26.48 -4.63 12.00
C GLU A 15 24.99 -4.75 11.67
N VAL A 16 24.16 -4.02 12.42
CA VAL A 16 22.86 -3.62 11.89
C VAL A 16 23.17 -2.62 10.79
N SER A 17 23.11 -3.07 9.55
CA SER A 17 22.92 -2.19 8.41
C SER A 17 21.69 -1.35 8.73
N ALA A 18 21.94 -0.15 9.24
CA ALA A 18 20.97 0.91 9.23
C ALA A 18 20.81 1.27 7.76
N ASP A 19 19.94 0.53 7.06
CA ASP A 19 19.33 1.00 5.83
C ASP A 19 18.50 2.24 6.20
N THR A 20 19.20 3.36 6.37
CA THR A 20 18.63 4.66 6.15
C THR A 20 18.30 4.71 4.67
N ALA A 21 17.14 4.16 4.31
CA ALA A 21 16.41 4.54 3.12
C ALA A 21 15.98 6.00 3.31
N SER A 22 16.99 6.89 3.28
CA SER A 22 16.82 8.31 3.17
C SER A 22 16.10 8.53 1.85
N GLY A 23 14.92 9.14 1.94
CA GLY A 23 14.02 9.31 0.82
C GLY A 23 14.74 9.94 -0.36
N ASP A 24 14.81 9.19 -1.45
CA ASP A 24 14.87 9.78 -2.76
C ASP A 24 13.63 9.32 -3.51
N HIS A 25 12.76 10.28 -3.84
CA HIS A 25 11.61 10.05 -4.70
C HIS A 25 12.07 10.02 -6.16
N THR A 26 13.12 9.24 -6.45
CA THR A 26 13.42 8.88 -7.83
C THR A 26 12.19 8.14 -8.34
N SER A 27 11.60 8.58 -9.45
CA SER A 27 10.55 7.81 -10.10
C SER A 27 11.06 6.39 -10.26
N ASP A 28 10.37 5.41 -9.66
CA ASP A 28 10.72 4.02 -9.86
C ASP A 28 10.39 3.68 -11.32
N ASP A 29 11.39 3.83 -12.18
CA ASP A 29 11.30 3.55 -13.60
C ASP A 29 11.26 2.05 -13.91
N SER A 30 11.30 1.21 -12.87
CA SER A 30 11.04 -0.21 -13.02
C SER A 30 9.64 -0.45 -13.58
N LYS A 31 9.49 -1.60 -14.23
CA LYS A 31 8.20 -2.08 -14.74
C LYS A 31 7.11 -2.08 -13.65
N PHE A 32 7.48 -2.40 -12.41
CA PHE A 32 6.55 -2.40 -11.27
C PHE A 32 6.27 -1.01 -10.71
N GLY A 33 7.23 -0.10 -10.75
CA GLY A 33 7.02 1.31 -10.39
C GLY A 33 6.07 2.01 -11.35
N LYS A 34 6.32 1.88 -12.67
CA LYS A 34 5.42 2.40 -13.72
C LYS A 34 4.02 1.83 -13.62
N TRP A 35 3.92 0.53 -13.34
CA TRP A 35 2.64 -0.14 -13.14
C TRP A 35 1.87 0.41 -11.93
N ARG A 36 2.53 0.55 -10.77
CA ARG A 36 1.91 1.17 -9.58
C ARG A 36 1.50 2.62 -9.81
N SER A 37 2.34 3.40 -10.49
CA SER A 37 2.03 4.78 -10.88
C SER A 37 0.81 4.84 -11.80
N CYS A 38 0.69 3.92 -12.75
CA CYS A 38 -0.52 3.80 -13.57
C CYS A 38 -1.75 3.52 -12.71
N LEU A 39 -1.70 2.53 -11.81
CA LEU A 39 -2.84 2.22 -10.94
C LEU A 39 -3.23 3.41 -10.06
N ALA A 40 -2.26 4.11 -9.47
CA ALA A 40 -2.51 5.29 -8.65
C ALA A 40 -3.16 6.43 -9.47
N SER A 41 -2.77 6.61 -10.74
CA SER A 41 -3.39 7.60 -11.65
C SER A 41 -4.86 7.34 -11.95
N LYS A 42 -5.34 6.10 -11.73
CA LYS A 42 -6.75 5.74 -11.88
C LYS A 42 -7.60 6.17 -10.70
N LEU A 43 -7.00 6.64 -9.61
CA LEU A 43 -7.76 7.17 -8.48
C LEU A 43 -8.27 8.59 -8.82
N PRO A 44 -9.42 9.01 -8.27
CA PRO A 44 -9.84 10.41 -8.30
C PRO A 44 -8.77 11.34 -7.71
N ALA A 45 -8.68 12.58 -8.19
CA ALA A 45 -7.59 13.50 -7.83
C ALA A 45 -7.48 13.75 -6.31
N ASP A 46 -8.61 13.86 -5.61
CA ASP A 46 -8.65 13.99 -4.14
C ASP A 46 -8.11 12.74 -3.43
N LYS A 47 -8.27 11.56 -4.04
CA LYS A 47 -7.79 10.28 -3.52
C LYS A 47 -6.36 9.95 -3.90
N GLN A 48 -5.84 10.51 -5.00
CA GLN A 48 -4.42 10.40 -5.35
C GLN A 48 -3.55 10.99 -4.25
N LYS A 49 -3.94 12.16 -3.71
CA LYS A 49 -3.23 12.77 -2.58
C LYS A 49 -3.26 11.89 -1.33
N VAL A 50 -4.43 11.33 -0.98
CA VAL A 50 -4.57 10.40 0.16
C VAL A 50 -3.67 9.18 -0.01
N HIS A 51 -3.66 8.60 -1.21
CA HIS A 51 -2.79 7.47 -1.54
C HIS A 51 -1.31 7.85 -1.37
N GLU A 52 -0.87 8.97 -1.94
CA GLU A 52 0.51 9.44 -1.89
C GLU A 52 0.97 9.71 -0.46
N ASP A 53 0.17 10.41 0.34
CA ASP A 53 0.48 10.72 1.74
C ASP A 53 0.73 9.43 2.57
N CYS A 54 -0.02 8.36 2.29
CA CYS A 54 0.20 7.06 2.93
C CYS A 54 1.33 6.23 2.31
N PHE A 55 1.54 6.34 1.00
CA PHE A 55 2.63 5.67 0.29
C PHE A 55 4.01 6.13 0.78
N LYS A 56 4.15 7.43 1.08
CA LYS A 56 5.41 8.04 1.55
C LYS A 56 5.79 7.68 2.98
N LYS A 57 4.88 7.10 3.77
CA LYS A 57 5.17 6.71 5.16
C LYS A 57 6.34 5.72 5.20
N PRO A 58 7.28 5.85 6.15
CA PRO A 58 8.46 4.99 6.21
C PRO A 58 8.09 3.51 6.45
N GLY A 59 9.01 2.62 6.08
CA GLY A 59 8.92 1.18 6.33
C GLY A 59 8.08 0.38 5.32
N GLY A 60 8.48 -0.88 5.14
CA GLY A 60 7.84 -1.83 4.22
C GLY A 60 8.42 -1.80 2.82
N THR A 61 8.13 -2.86 2.06
CA THR A 61 8.48 -2.92 0.63
C THR A 61 7.64 -1.94 -0.17
N ASP A 62 8.08 -1.69 -1.38
CA ASP A 62 7.40 -0.89 -2.38
C ASP A 62 5.95 -1.32 -2.68
N MET A 63 5.69 -2.63 -2.68
CA MET A 63 4.34 -3.15 -2.80
C MET A 63 3.53 -2.99 -1.50
N SER A 64 4.17 -3.16 -0.33
CA SER A 64 3.54 -2.91 0.97
C SER A 64 3.12 -1.44 1.12
N LYS A 65 3.97 -0.49 0.69
CA LYS A 65 3.67 0.95 0.67
C LYS A 65 2.51 1.26 -0.28
N PHE A 66 2.50 0.66 -1.48
CA PHE A 66 1.40 0.82 -2.43
C PHE A 66 0.07 0.31 -1.86
N ARG A 67 0.06 -0.90 -1.28
CA ARG A 67 -1.12 -1.44 -0.60
C ARG A 67 -1.58 -0.56 0.56
N ARG A 68 -0.65 0.01 1.34
CA ARG A 68 -0.94 1.00 2.40
C ARG A 68 -1.59 2.26 1.83
N GLY A 69 -1.14 2.73 0.67
CA GLY A 69 -1.78 3.83 -0.06
C GLY A 69 -3.24 3.54 -0.39
N LEU A 70 -3.52 2.36 -0.96
CA LEU A 70 -4.89 1.92 -1.26
C LEU A 70 -5.74 1.71 -0.01
N SER A 71 -5.17 1.15 1.05
CA SER A 71 -5.78 1.06 2.37
C SER A 71 -6.29 2.42 2.84
N CYS A 72 -5.45 3.46 2.80
CA CYS A 72 -5.86 4.82 3.16
C CYS A 72 -6.95 5.39 2.25
N VAL A 73 -6.95 5.04 0.96
CA VAL A 73 -8.04 5.44 0.06
C VAL A 73 -9.36 4.81 0.51
N LEU A 74 -9.38 3.51 0.79
CA LEU A 74 -10.56 2.80 1.31
C LEU A 74 -11.03 3.41 2.63
N ASP A 75 -10.10 3.68 3.55
CA ASP A 75 -10.39 4.31 4.83
C ASP A 75 -10.96 5.73 4.66
N SER A 76 -10.47 6.49 3.67
CA SER A 76 -11.00 7.84 3.38
C SER A 76 -12.42 7.85 2.81
N TYR A 77 -12.93 6.70 2.35
CA TYR A 77 -14.35 6.49 2.03
C TYR A 77 -15.14 5.98 3.24
N GLY A 78 -14.46 5.71 4.35
CA GLY A 78 -15.00 5.18 5.59
C GLY A 78 -15.50 3.75 5.44
N VAL A 79 -15.02 2.99 4.45
CA VAL A 79 -15.44 1.59 4.23
C VAL A 79 -14.60 0.60 5.03
N VAL A 80 -13.53 1.06 5.69
CA VAL A 80 -12.67 0.23 6.54
C VAL A 80 -13.09 0.39 8.01
N LYS A 81 -13.20 -0.72 8.73
CA LYS A 81 -13.40 -0.76 10.18
C LYS A 81 -12.72 -2.00 10.76
N ASP A 82 -11.80 -1.80 11.71
CA ASP A 82 -11.06 -2.89 12.36
C ASP A 82 -10.42 -3.89 11.36
N HIS A 83 -9.76 -3.38 10.31
CA HIS A 83 -9.19 -4.15 9.19
C HIS A 83 -10.19 -4.99 8.37
N LYS A 84 -11.48 -4.73 8.55
CA LYS A 84 -12.57 -5.30 7.77
C LYS A 84 -13.20 -4.26 6.86
N ILE A 85 -13.84 -4.73 5.81
CA ILE A 85 -14.53 -3.90 4.84
C ILE A 85 -16.03 -3.99 5.05
N ASP A 86 -16.66 -2.83 5.20
CA ASP A 86 -18.10 -2.68 5.11
C ASP A 86 -18.52 -2.77 3.62
N GLN A 87 -18.86 -3.98 3.20
CA GLN A 87 -19.23 -4.28 1.81
C GLN A 87 -20.47 -3.52 1.35
N ALA A 88 -21.45 -3.33 2.24
CA ALA A 88 -22.67 -2.58 1.92
C ALA A 88 -22.35 -1.10 1.68
N LYS A 89 -21.54 -0.51 2.57
CA LYS A 89 -21.08 0.86 2.39
C LYS A 89 -20.25 1.01 1.13
N MET A 90 -19.30 0.10 0.88
CA MET A 90 -18.49 0.10 -0.34
C MET A 90 -19.35 0.10 -1.60
N ALA A 91 -20.36 -0.78 -1.69
CA ALA A 91 -21.29 -0.81 -2.82
C ALA A 91 -22.06 0.51 -2.97
N SER A 92 -22.55 1.09 -1.89
CA SER A 92 -23.29 2.36 -1.92
C SER A 92 -22.41 3.55 -2.35
N THR A 93 -21.15 3.57 -1.92
CA THR A 93 -20.17 4.61 -2.24
C THR A 93 -19.82 4.62 -3.73
N ALA A 94 -19.94 3.50 -4.45
CA ALA A 94 -19.63 3.40 -5.88
C ALA A 94 -20.33 4.48 -6.73
N THR A 95 -21.53 4.92 -6.33
CA THR A 95 -22.29 5.97 -7.03
C THR A 95 -21.61 7.34 -7.01
N SER A 96 -20.83 7.63 -5.97
CA SER A 96 -20.12 8.90 -5.76
C SER A 96 -18.71 8.94 -6.37
N ILE A 97 -18.20 7.81 -6.84
CA ILE A 97 -16.85 7.70 -7.38
C ILE A 97 -16.83 8.14 -8.85
N THR A 98 -15.97 9.10 -9.16
CA THR A 98 -15.82 9.67 -10.51
C THR A 98 -14.89 8.84 -11.39
N SER A 99 -13.93 8.13 -10.81
CA SER A 99 -13.04 7.22 -11.54
C SER A 99 -13.82 5.97 -11.99
N PRO A 100 -13.83 5.63 -13.30
CA PRO A 100 -14.58 4.48 -13.79
C PRO A 100 -14.00 3.15 -13.29
N GLU A 101 -12.68 3.00 -13.23
CA GLU A 101 -12.05 1.76 -12.75
C GLU A 101 -12.26 1.56 -11.25
N LEU A 102 -12.11 2.63 -10.45
CA LEU A 102 -12.34 2.54 -9.01
C LEU A 102 -13.83 2.33 -8.69
N LYS A 103 -14.73 2.98 -9.44
CA LYS A 103 -16.18 2.76 -9.34
C LYS A 103 -16.53 1.31 -9.63
N LYS A 104 -15.94 0.73 -10.67
CA LYS A 104 -16.12 -0.69 -11.00
C LYS A 104 -15.65 -1.58 -9.85
N ALA A 105 -14.47 -1.31 -9.27
CA ALA A 105 -13.98 -2.04 -8.11
C ALA A 105 -14.95 -1.96 -6.91
N PHE A 106 -15.49 -0.78 -6.60
CA PHE A 106 -16.47 -0.59 -5.53
C PHE A 106 -17.83 -1.24 -5.82
N THR A 107 -18.13 -1.53 -7.08
CA THR A 107 -19.35 -2.23 -7.50
C THR A 107 -19.16 -3.75 -7.46
N GLU A 108 -18.01 -4.25 -7.90
CA GLU A 108 -17.76 -5.69 -8.08
C GLU A 108 -17.16 -6.37 -6.84
N CYS A 109 -16.19 -5.74 -6.16
CA CYS A 109 -15.51 -6.34 -5.01
C CYS A 109 -16.44 -6.72 -3.84
N PRO A 110 -17.45 -5.92 -3.44
CA PRO A 110 -18.33 -6.30 -2.33
C PRO A 110 -19.29 -7.44 -2.67
N LYS A 111 -19.38 -7.90 -3.93
CA LYS A 111 -20.21 -9.07 -4.30
C LYS A 111 -19.57 -10.41 -3.92
N ASP A 112 -18.27 -10.43 -3.66
CA ASP A 112 -17.54 -11.62 -3.19
C ASP A 112 -17.43 -11.57 -1.66
N ASP A 113 -18.02 -12.56 -0.99
CA ASP A 113 -18.06 -12.69 0.47
C ASP A 113 -16.66 -12.90 1.08
N LYS A 114 -15.65 -13.26 0.27
CA LYS A 114 -14.26 -13.36 0.71
C LYS A 114 -13.57 -12.01 0.83
N ASN A 115 -14.13 -10.95 0.23
CA ASN A 115 -13.62 -9.57 0.30
C ASN A 115 -14.12 -8.84 1.56
N VAL A 116 -14.12 -9.53 2.71
CA VAL A 116 -14.45 -8.95 4.02
C VAL A 116 -13.21 -8.42 4.75
N SER A 117 -12.03 -8.93 4.42
CA SER A 117 -10.76 -8.42 4.94
C SER A 117 -10.20 -7.34 4.02
N GLU A 118 -9.58 -6.32 4.61
CA GLU A 118 -8.90 -5.25 3.91
C GLU A 118 -7.91 -5.75 2.83
N ASP A 119 -7.07 -6.74 3.15
CA ASP A 119 -6.08 -7.29 2.20
C ASP A 119 -6.71 -7.91 0.93
N ARG A 120 -7.82 -8.65 1.10
CA ARG A 120 -8.55 -9.29 -0.01
C ARG A 120 -9.20 -8.23 -0.88
N THR A 121 -9.81 -7.22 -0.26
CA THR A 121 -10.44 -6.11 -0.98
C THR A 121 -9.42 -5.26 -1.71
N ILE A 122 -8.26 -4.95 -1.10
CA ILE A 122 -7.16 -4.27 -1.79
C ILE A 122 -6.72 -5.06 -3.02
N LYS A 123 -6.57 -6.39 -2.89
CA LYS A 123 -6.29 -7.23 -4.06
C LYS A 123 -7.37 -7.09 -5.15
N CYS A 124 -8.64 -7.19 -4.80
CA CYS A 124 -9.73 -7.06 -5.77
C CYS A 124 -9.76 -5.67 -6.44
N VAL A 125 -9.46 -4.60 -5.69
CA VAL A 125 -9.33 -3.24 -6.24
C VAL A 125 -8.19 -3.20 -7.25
N ILE A 126 -7.02 -3.73 -6.91
CA ILE A 126 -5.87 -3.83 -7.82
C ILE A 126 -6.27 -4.57 -9.09
N ASP A 127 -6.90 -5.74 -8.99
CA ASP A 127 -7.31 -6.56 -10.13
C ASP A 127 -8.26 -5.79 -11.09
N ASN A 128 -9.12 -4.90 -10.56
CA ASN A 128 -9.97 -4.03 -11.37
C ASN A 128 -9.20 -2.85 -12.01
N LEU A 129 -8.30 -2.22 -11.27
CA LEU A 129 -7.45 -1.13 -11.79
C LEU A 129 -6.46 -1.64 -12.86
N GLU A 130 -5.96 -2.86 -12.72
CA GLU A 130 -5.05 -3.53 -13.67
C GLU A 130 -5.65 -3.69 -15.07
N THR A 131 -6.98 -3.71 -15.20
CA THR A 131 -7.65 -3.89 -16.50
C THR A 131 -7.20 -2.87 -17.54
N THR A 132 -6.86 -1.64 -17.12
CA THR A 132 -6.33 -0.57 -17.97
C THR A 132 -4.85 -0.25 -17.72
N CYS A 133 -4.26 -0.83 -16.68
CA CYS A 133 -2.86 -0.67 -16.28
C CYS A 133 -2.16 -2.03 -16.28
N LYS A 134 -2.08 -2.68 -17.44
CA LYS A 134 -1.44 -3.99 -17.54
C LYS A 134 0.05 -3.88 -17.31
N LEU A 135 0.58 -4.83 -16.53
CA LEU A 135 2.02 -5.00 -16.38
C LEU A 135 2.59 -5.45 -17.72
N SER A 136 3.31 -4.58 -18.44
CA SER A 136 3.84 -4.86 -19.77
C SER A 136 4.78 -6.06 -19.73
N THR A 137 4.37 -7.21 -20.29
CA THR A 137 5.12 -8.48 -20.22
C THR A 137 6.55 -8.34 -20.70
#